data_AF-A0A9X2WHK3-F1
#
_entry.id   AF-A0A9X2WHK3-F1
#
_cell.length_a   1.000
_cell.length_b   1.000
_cell.length_c   1.000
_cell.angle_alpha   90.00
_cell.angle_beta   90.00
_cell.angle_gamma   90.00
#
_symmetry.space_group_name_H-M   'P 1'
#
loop_
_entity.id
_entity.type
_entity.pdbx_description
1 polymer ?
#
loop_
_entity_poly.entity_id
_entity_poly.type
_entity_poly.pdbx_seq_one_letter_code
_entity_poly.pdbx_strand_id
1 'polypeptide(L)'
;MVAFSVAQNIDFLAVGQRVPPALSGHTDASVYIVNLPADSAALGLVGYTPQLSELIEDAMPLVWHLMARQSLSEQLPVYLFYVNPRDQIGTNAARLLQLLKQMSGREQIWVPVSTSHSAILHSLRLILPEAAALDLSQSSLLYVGDHANRKPLKAMAEACSMPFCFHALY
;
A
#
# COMPACT_ATOMS: atom_id res chain seq x y z
N MET A 1 37.15 -2.21 -24.81
CA MET A 1 36.21 -1.08 -24.86
C MET A 1 34.82 -1.65 -25.06
N VAL A 2 34.06 -1.85 -23.97
CA VAL A 2 32.68 -2.33 -24.02
C VAL A 2 31.90 -1.45 -23.05
N ALA A 3 31.10 -0.53 -23.59
CA ALA A 3 30.21 0.32 -22.82
C ALA A 3 28.91 -0.45 -22.58
N PHE A 4 28.71 -0.96 -21.36
CA PHE A 4 27.39 -1.41 -20.93
C PHE A 4 26.56 -0.18 -20.56
N SER A 5 25.69 0.21 -21.48
CA SER A 5 24.62 1.18 -21.24
C SER A 5 23.52 0.48 -20.42
N VAL A 6 23.62 0.55 -19.09
CA VAL A 6 22.48 0.25 -18.22
C VAL A 6 21.59 1.47 -18.24
N ALA A 7 20.46 1.35 -18.95
CA ALA A 7 19.37 2.29 -18.87
C ALA A 7 18.86 2.35 -17.42
N GLN A 8 19.39 3.29 -16.65
CA GLN A 8 18.73 3.77 -15.44
C GLN A 8 17.50 4.55 -15.90
N ASN A 9 16.40 3.83 -16.14
CA ASN A 9 15.09 4.44 -16.11
C ASN A 9 14.80 4.69 -14.63
N ILE A 10 15.17 5.88 -14.18
CA ILE A 10 15.10 6.26 -12.78
C ILE A 10 13.61 6.48 -12.46
N ASP A 11 13.01 5.53 -11.73
CA ASP A 11 11.75 5.72 -10.99
C ASP A 11 11.95 6.85 -9.96
N PHE A 12 11.87 8.10 -10.42
CA PHE A 12 12.28 9.27 -9.65
C PHE A 12 11.34 9.61 -8.47
N LEU A 13 10.29 8.82 -8.22
CA LEU A 13 9.23 9.16 -7.26
C LEU A 13 8.64 7.96 -6.47
N ALA A 14 9.21 6.76 -6.59
CA ALA A 14 8.67 5.61 -5.86
C ALA A 14 8.94 5.74 -4.34
N VAL A 15 7.87 5.91 -3.58
CA VAL A 15 7.92 5.93 -2.11
C VAL A 15 7.92 4.48 -1.63
N GLY A 16 8.99 4.08 -0.93
CA GLY A 16 9.09 2.73 -0.37
C GLY A 16 9.96 1.78 -1.20
N GLN A 17 9.90 0.51 -0.84
CA GLN A 17 10.75 -0.54 -1.39
C GLN A 17 9.98 -1.33 -2.45
N ARG A 18 10.59 -1.58 -3.60
CA ARG A 18 9.98 -2.44 -4.64
C ARG A 18 9.79 -3.86 -4.12
N VAL A 19 8.58 -4.38 -4.26
CA VAL A 19 8.23 -5.76 -3.91
C VAL A 19 8.82 -6.72 -4.95
N PRO A 20 9.54 -7.76 -4.53
CA PRO A 20 10.05 -8.78 -5.44
C PRO A 20 8.93 -9.41 -6.28
N PRO A 21 9.17 -9.68 -7.59
CA PRO A 21 8.21 -10.39 -8.46
C PRO A 21 7.71 -11.72 -7.90
N ALA A 22 8.56 -12.41 -7.13
CA ALA A 22 8.19 -13.66 -6.47
C ALA A 22 7.04 -13.49 -5.45
N LEU A 23 6.92 -12.32 -4.83
CA LEU A 23 5.85 -11.98 -3.88
C LEU A 23 4.66 -11.28 -4.56
N SER A 24 4.94 -10.42 -5.55
CA SER A 24 3.87 -9.70 -6.27
C SER A 24 3.14 -10.58 -7.28
N GLY A 25 3.75 -11.67 -7.77
CA GLY A 25 3.18 -12.54 -8.79
C GLY A 25 3.22 -11.98 -10.22
N HIS A 26 3.70 -10.75 -10.41
CA HIS A 26 3.79 -10.07 -11.73
C HIS A 26 5.16 -9.40 -11.89
N THR A 27 5.90 -9.77 -12.94
CA THR A 27 7.29 -9.32 -13.18
C THR A 27 7.41 -7.83 -13.53
N ASP A 28 6.45 -7.32 -14.30
CA ASP A 28 6.47 -5.93 -14.79
C ASP A 28 5.63 -4.97 -13.95
N ALA A 29 5.00 -5.47 -12.88
CA ALA A 29 4.16 -4.66 -12.03
C ALA A 29 4.98 -3.72 -11.13
N SER A 30 4.48 -2.49 -11.00
CA SER A 30 5.04 -1.46 -10.12
C SER A 30 4.45 -1.58 -8.72
N VAL A 31 4.88 -2.59 -7.97
CA VAL A 31 4.44 -2.83 -6.58
C VAL A 31 5.51 -2.38 -5.60
N TYR A 32 5.12 -1.55 -4.65
CA TYR A 32 5.98 -0.98 -3.62
C TYR A 32 5.40 -1.27 -2.23
N ILE A 33 6.27 -1.52 -1.27
CA ILE A 33 5.92 -1.60 0.13
C ILE A 33 6.46 -0.40 0.90
N VAL A 34 5.61 0.17 1.75
CA VAL A 34 5.90 1.36 2.54
C VAL A 34 5.75 1.01 4.02
N ASN A 35 6.43 1.77 4.88
CA ASN A 35 6.36 1.63 6.33
C ASN A 35 6.94 0.29 6.86
N LEU A 36 8.07 -0.13 6.27
CA LEU A 36 8.82 -1.29 6.75
C LEU A 36 9.46 -1.02 8.12
N PRO A 37 9.62 -2.05 8.98
CA PRO A 37 10.30 -1.91 10.27
C PRO A 37 11.75 -1.43 10.09
N ALA A 38 12.18 -0.47 10.90
CA ALA A 38 13.53 0.11 10.84
C ALA A 38 14.65 -0.94 11.05
N ASP A 39 14.39 -1.93 11.91
CA ASP A 39 15.37 -2.98 12.28
C ASP A 39 15.68 -3.95 11.13
N SER A 40 14.88 -3.95 10.08
CA SER A 40 15.10 -4.82 8.91
C SER A 40 16.42 -4.48 8.22
N ALA A 41 16.75 -3.18 8.10
CA ALA A 41 18.00 -2.73 7.52
C ALA A 41 19.24 -3.17 8.33
N ALA A 42 19.12 -3.28 9.66
CA ALA A 42 20.20 -3.67 10.55
C ALA A 42 20.52 -5.18 10.50
N LEU A 43 19.56 -6.01 10.09
CA LEU A 43 19.70 -7.47 10.03
C LEU A 43 20.15 -8.00 8.65
N GLY A 44 20.40 -7.11 7.68
CA GLY A 44 20.73 -7.51 6.30
C GLY A 44 19.57 -8.22 5.57
N LEU A 45 18.43 -8.37 6.23
CA LEU A 45 17.19 -8.84 5.66
C LEU A 45 16.49 -7.62 5.06
N VAL A 46 16.40 -7.60 3.75
CA VAL A 46 15.65 -6.61 2.98
C VAL A 46 14.23 -6.49 3.54
N GLY A 47 13.92 -5.66 4.54
CA GLY A 47 12.55 -5.26 4.96
C GLY A 47 11.53 -6.32 5.42
N TYR A 48 11.65 -7.56 4.93
CA TYR A 48 10.62 -8.55 4.81
C TYR A 48 10.81 -9.58 5.91
N THR A 49 9.99 -9.47 6.94
CA THR A 49 9.82 -10.57 7.88
C THR A 49 9.07 -11.72 7.17
N PRO A 50 9.22 -12.98 7.61
CA PRO A 50 8.43 -14.10 7.07
C PRO A 50 6.93 -13.80 7.08
N GLN A 51 6.43 -13.28 8.21
CA GLN A 51 5.03 -12.87 8.36
C GLN A 51 4.61 -11.81 7.33
N LEU A 52 5.46 -10.82 7.05
CA LEU A 52 5.14 -9.81 6.05
C LEU A 52 5.12 -10.39 4.63
N SER A 53 6.02 -11.33 4.34
CA SER A 53 6.06 -12.01 3.04
C SER A 53 4.77 -12.81 2.82
N GLU A 54 4.33 -13.58 3.82
CA GLU A 54 3.05 -14.32 3.79
C GLU A 54 1.85 -13.38 3.56
N LEU A 55 1.77 -12.26 4.29
CA LEU A 55 0.70 -11.29 4.09
C LEU A 55 0.65 -10.73 2.66
N ILE A 56 1.81 -10.52 2.04
CA ILE A 56 1.88 -10.02 0.66
C ILE A 56 1.46 -11.14 -0.30
N GLU A 57 2.03 -12.34 -0.16
CA GLU A 57 1.70 -13.50 -0.99
C GLU A 57 0.19 -13.81 -0.97
N ASP A 58 -0.45 -13.72 0.20
CA ASP A 58 -1.89 -13.94 0.36
C ASP A 58 -2.74 -12.80 -0.22
N ALA A 59 -2.30 -11.55 -0.07
CA ALA A 59 -3.07 -10.39 -0.50
C ALA A 59 -3.00 -10.14 -2.01
N MET A 60 -1.82 -10.34 -2.62
CA MET A 60 -1.55 -9.91 -3.99
C MET A 60 -2.46 -10.53 -5.06
N PRO A 61 -2.76 -11.86 -5.04
CA PRO A 61 -3.69 -12.45 -5.99
C PRO A 61 -5.08 -11.79 -5.95
N LEU A 62 -5.54 -11.40 -4.75
CA LEU A 62 -6.82 -10.73 -4.56
C LEU A 62 -6.77 -9.26 -4.99
N VAL A 63 -5.64 -8.59 -4.78
CA VAL A 63 -5.39 -7.23 -5.29
C VAL A 63 -5.49 -7.21 -6.82
N TRP A 64 -4.81 -8.12 -7.51
CA TRP A 64 -4.89 -8.21 -8.98
C TRP A 64 -6.30 -8.51 -9.47
N HIS A 65 -6.98 -9.46 -8.81
CA HIS A 65 -8.36 -9.76 -9.11
C HIS A 65 -9.29 -8.55 -8.95
N LEU A 66 -9.10 -7.75 -7.89
CA LEU A 66 -9.86 -6.52 -7.67
C LEU A 66 -9.57 -5.47 -8.74
N MET A 67 -8.30 -5.28 -9.10
CA MET A 67 -7.90 -4.34 -10.15
C MET A 67 -8.54 -4.70 -11.50
N ALA A 68 -8.45 -5.97 -11.91
CA ALA A 68 -9.06 -6.45 -13.14
C ALA A 68 -10.59 -6.24 -13.15
N ARG A 69 -11.26 -6.53 -12.03
CA ARG A 69 -12.72 -6.32 -11.88
C ARG A 69 -13.15 -4.87 -11.98
N GLN A 70 -12.28 -3.94 -11.62
CA GLN A 70 -12.54 -2.51 -11.65
C GLN A 70 -11.99 -1.85 -12.93
N SER A 71 -11.46 -2.64 -13.86
CA SER A 71 -10.79 -2.16 -15.07
C SER A 71 -9.65 -1.17 -14.77
N LEU A 72 -8.99 -1.33 -13.62
CA LEU A 72 -7.79 -0.57 -13.26
C LEU A 72 -6.60 -1.12 -14.03
N SER A 73 -5.74 -0.25 -14.55
CA SER A 73 -4.53 -0.66 -15.27
C SER A 73 -3.53 -1.32 -14.32
N GLU A 74 -2.98 -2.46 -14.73
CA GLU A 74 -1.88 -3.14 -14.03
C GLU A 74 -0.57 -2.32 -14.02
N GLN A 75 -0.48 -1.28 -14.86
CA GLN A 75 0.66 -0.36 -14.88
C GLN A 75 0.60 0.69 -13.76
N LEU A 76 -0.55 0.84 -13.09
CA LEU A 76 -0.66 1.78 -11.97
C LEU A 76 0.24 1.33 -10.80
N PRO A 77 0.98 2.25 -10.19
CA PRO A 77 1.74 1.94 -8.98
C PRO A 77 0.82 1.45 -7.85
N VAL A 78 1.16 0.29 -7.28
CA VAL A 78 0.48 -0.29 -6.12
C VAL A 78 1.36 -0.09 -4.89
N TYR A 79 0.88 0.68 -3.93
CA TYR A 79 1.54 0.91 -2.65
C TYR A 79 0.89 0.07 -1.56
N LEU A 80 1.59 -0.98 -1.16
CA LEU A 80 1.31 -1.78 0.03
C LEU A 80 1.78 -0.99 1.26
N PHE A 81 0.85 -0.42 2.02
CA PHE A 81 1.19 0.23 3.28
C PHE A 81 1.14 -0.79 4.41
N TYR A 82 2.31 -1.21 4.90
CA TYR A 82 2.37 -2.12 6.03
C TYR A 82 2.07 -1.36 7.33
N VAL A 83 1.02 -1.75 8.06
CA VAL A 83 0.78 -1.22 9.40
C VAL A 83 1.54 -2.10 10.38
N ASN A 84 2.70 -1.60 10.83
CA ASN A 84 3.57 -2.34 11.73
C ASN A 84 2.95 -2.38 13.15
N PRO A 85 2.56 -3.55 13.67
CA PRO A 85 1.93 -3.65 14.99
C PRO A 85 2.90 -3.34 16.14
N ARG A 86 4.22 -3.33 15.88
CA ARG A 86 5.24 -2.95 16.89
C ARG A 86 5.40 -1.44 17.03
N ASP A 87 5.01 -0.69 16.00
CA ASP A 87 5.07 0.76 16.04
C ASP A 87 3.85 1.32 16.76
N GLN A 88 4.03 2.45 17.45
CA GLN A 88 2.91 3.18 18.02
C GLN A 88 1.92 3.59 16.93
N ILE A 89 0.62 3.57 17.25
CA ILE A 89 -0.42 3.88 16.27
C ILE A 89 -0.25 5.26 15.64
N GLY A 90 0.22 6.25 16.41
CA GLY A 90 0.53 7.60 15.92
C GLY A 90 1.68 7.62 14.91
N THR A 91 2.68 6.75 15.06
CA THR A 91 3.79 6.60 14.09
C THR A 91 3.27 6.02 12.77
N ASN A 92 2.46 4.96 12.83
CA ASN A 92 1.80 4.40 11.65
C ASN A 92 0.91 5.44 10.95
N ALA A 93 0.14 6.20 11.73
CA ALA A 93 -0.73 7.26 11.22
C ALA A 93 0.08 8.37 10.52
N ALA A 94 1.13 8.89 11.15
CA ALA A 94 1.96 9.95 10.57
C ALA A 94 2.62 9.51 9.25
N ARG A 95 3.12 8.27 9.18
CA ARG A 95 3.72 7.72 7.96
C ARG A 95 2.66 7.45 6.87
N LEU A 96 1.45 7.03 7.26
CA LEU A 96 0.33 6.90 6.32
C LEU A 96 -0.03 8.26 5.72
N LEU A 97 -0.14 9.31 6.55
CA LEU A 97 -0.43 10.65 6.07
C LEU A 97 0.67 11.17 5.13
N GLN A 98 1.94 10.87 5.42
CA GLN A 98 3.04 11.21 4.51
C GLN A 98 2.91 10.50 3.16
N LEU A 99 2.57 9.22 3.15
CA LEU A 99 2.30 8.48 1.91
C LEU A 99 1.13 9.15 1.14
N LEU A 100 -0.02 9.37 1.79
CA LEU A 100 -1.19 9.97 1.13
C LEU A 100 -0.88 11.35 0.56
N LYS A 101 -0.08 12.18 1.25
CA LYS A 101 0.39 13.47 0.72
C LYS A 101 1.19 13.32 -0.58
N GLN A 102 1.98 12.26 -0.70
CA GLN A 102 2.78 11.97 -1.90
C GLN A 102 1.94 11.36 -3.04
N MET A 103 0.84 10.69 -2.70
CA MET A 103 -0.14 10.16 -3.66
C MET A 103 -1.10 11.24 -4.19
N SER A 104 -1.25 12.36 -3.46
CA SER A 104 -2.19 13.43 -3.82
C SER A 104 -2.00 13.91 -5.27
N GLY A 105 -3.09 13.96 -6.03
CA GLY A 105 -3.14 14.37 -7.44
C GLY A 105 -2.60 13.32 -8.41
N ARG A 106 -2.40 12.07 -7.99
CA ARG A 106 -1.81 11.00 -8.82
C ARG A 106 -2.70 9.76 -8.87
N GLU A 107 -2.74 9.13 -10.04
CA GLU A 107 -3.38 7.83 -10.25
C GLU A 107 -2.50 6.72 -9.68
N GLN A 108 -2.92 6.16 -8.56
CA GLN A 108 -2.16 5.17 -7.80
C GLN A 108 -3.12 4.31 -6.98
N ILE A 109 -2.63 3.15 -6.54
CA ILE A 109 -3.40 2.20 -5.75
C ILE A 109 -2.79 2.11 -4.36
N TRP A 110 -3.62 2.28 -3.34
CA TRP A 110 -3.24 2.05 -1.95
C TRP A 110 -3.89 0.76 -1.45
N VAL A 111 -3.06 -0.12 -0.89
CA VAL A 111 -3.49 -1.37 -0.24
C VAL A 111 -2.93 -1.39 1.18
N PRO A 112 -3.75 -1.30 2.23
CA PRO A 112 -3.27 -1.47 3.58
C PRO A 112 -3.03 -2.95 3.87
N VAL A 113 -1.85 -3.28 4.39
CA VAL A 113 -1.44 -4.64 4.76
C VAL A 113 -1.12 -4.66 6.24
N SER A 114 -1.73 -5.58 6.99
CA SER A 114 -1.54 -5.64 8.44
C SER A 114 -1.97 -7.01 8.98
N THR A 115 -1.32 -7.46 10.05
CA THR A 115 -1.83 -8.57 10.88
C THR A 115 -2.95 -8.15 11.82
N SER A 116 -3.17 -6.84 11.97
CA SER A 116 -4.25 -6.25 12.76
C SER A 116 -5.06 -5.28 11.89
N HIS A 117 -6.25 -5.72 11.46
CA HIS A 117 -7.11 -4.87 10.65
C HIS A 117 -7.70 -3.68 11.43
N SER A 118 -7.84 -3.79 12.75
CA SER A 118 -8.21 -2.64 13.60
C SER A 118 -7.13 -1.56 13.61
N ALA A 119 -5.84 -1.93 13.55
CA ALA A 119 -4.76 -0.96 13.45
C ALA A 119 -4.85 -0.10 12.17
N ILE A 120 -5.27 -0.69 11.04
CA ILE A 120 -5.52 0.05 9.79
C ILE A 120 -6.57 1.15 10.02
N LEU A 121 -7.72 0.78 10.61
CA LEU A 121 -8.80 1.71 10.91
C LEU A 121 -8.35 2.83 11.84
N HIS A 122 -7.65 2.49 12.91
CA HIS A 122 -7.20 3.48 13.89
C HIS A 122 -6.17 4.44 13.30
N SER A 123 -5.22 3.95 12.49
CA SER A 123 -4.25 4.82 11.81
C SER A 123 -4.94 5.79 10.85
N LEU A 124 -5.88 5.32 10.03
CA LEU A 124 -6.60 6.19 9.09
C LEU A 124 -7.48 7.21 9.82
N ARG A 125 -8.18 6.79 10.87
CA ARG A 125 -9.05 7.68 11.65
C ARG A 125 -8.29 8.83 12.31
N LEU A 126 -7.04 8.61 12.73
CA LEU A 126 -6.21 9.64 13.35
C LEU A 126 -5.82 10.77 12.39
N ILE A 127 -5.72 10.47 11.09
CA ILE A 127 -5.26 11.43 10.07
C ILE A 127 -6.39 11.91 9.16
N LEU A 128 -7.62 11.46 9.41
CA LEU A 128 -8.75 11.71 8.53
C LEU A 128 -8.99 13.20 8.24
N PRO A 129 -8.91 14.12 9.23
CA PRO A 129 -9.09 15.55 8.96
C PRO A 129 -8.08 16.09 7.94
N GLU A 130 -6.81 15.72 8.08
CA GLU A 130 -5.74 16.14 7.19
C GLU A 130 -5.79 15.42 5.84
N ALA A 131 -6.12 14.13 5.83
CA ALA A 131 -6.24 13.33 4.62
C ALA A 131 -7.42 13.78 3.74
N ALA A 132 -8.53 14.22 4.36
CA ALA A 132 -9.69 14.75 3.65
C ALA A 132 -9.41 16.08 2.92
N ALA A 133 -8.35 16.79 3.28
CA ALA A 133 -7.91 18.01 2.60
C ALA A 133 -7.01 17.74 1.38
N LEU A 134 -6.65 16.47 1.12
CA LEU A 134 -5.80 16.07 0.00
C LEU A 134 -6.64 15.76 -1.24
N ASP A 135 -6.04 15.92 -2.43
CA ASP A 135 -6.65 15.48 -3.69
C ASP A 135 -6.37 13.99 -3.90
N LEU A 136 -7.20 13.14 -3.30
CA LEU A 136 -7.09 11.69 -3.40
C LEU A 136 -8.13 11.09 -4.37
N SER A 137 -8.75 11.93 -5.20
CA SER A 137 -9.80 11.53 -6.15
C SER A 137 -9.33 10.53 -7.22
N GLN A 138 -8.04 10.58 -7.55
CA GLN A 138 -7.40 9.71 -8.53
C GLN A 138 -6.74 8.46 -7.90
N SER A 139 -6.60 8.44 -6.56
CA SER A 139 -6.03 7.31 -5.85
C SER A 139 -7.12 6.32 -5.45
N SER A 140 -6.90 5.02 -5.59
CA SER A 140 -7.89 4.01 -5.18
C SER A 140 -7.45 3.27 -3.92
N LEU A 141 -8.33 3.16 -2.92
CA LEU A 141 -8.16 2.25 -1.78
C LEU A 141 -8.72 0.88 -2.15
N LEU A 142 -7.85 -0.12 -2.26
CA LEU A 142 -8.23 -1.53 -2.36
C LEU A 142 -8.03 -2.20 -1.01
N TYR A 143 -9.12 -2.58 -0.35
CA TYR A 143 -9.06 -3.27 0.94
C TYR A 143 -9.37 -4.76 0.78
N VAL A 144 -8.39 -5.59 1.16
CA VAL A 144 -8.53 -7.05 1.27
C VAL A 144 -8.46 -7.40 2.76
N GLY A 145 -9.55 -7.88 3.34
CA GLY A 145 -9.58 -8.15 4.78
C GLY A 145 -10.97 -8.37 5.38
N ASP A 146 -11.07 -8.17 6.69
CA ASP A 146 -12.29 -8.41 7.46
C ASP A 146 -13.47 -7.55 6.98
N HIS A 147 -14.62 -8.21 6.74
CA HIS A 147 -15.89 -7.57 6.37
C HIS A 147 -16.38 -6.54 7.39
N ALA A 148 -16.10 -6.71 8.68
CA ALA A 148 -16.46 -5.76 9.72
C ALA A 148 -15.89 -4.36 9.45
N ASN A 149 -14.73 -4.28 8.81
CA ASN A 149 -14.04 -3.03 8.53
C ASN A 149 -14.45 -2.40 7.19
N ARG A 150 -15.23 -3.11 6.36
CA ARG A 150 -15.68 -2.62 5.05
C ARG A 150 -16.41 -1.29 5.16
N LYS A 151 -17.45 -1.23 6.00
CA LYS A 151 -18.27 -0.01 6.16
C LYS A 151 -17.46 1.19 6.66
N PRO A 152 -16.68 1.08 7.75
CA PRO A 152 -15.89 2.21 8.23
C PRO A 152 -14.77 2.61 7.26
N LEU A 153 -14.08 1.68 6.59
CA LEU A 153 -13.07 2.03 5.58
C LEU A 153 -13.68 2.71 4.37
N LYS A 154 -14.84 2.23 3.90
CA LYS A 154 -15.57 2.88 2.81
C LYS A 154 -15.94 4.32 3.17
N ALA A 155 -16.48 4.55 4.37
CA ALA A 155 -16.84 5.89 4.82
C ALA A 155 -15.63 6.84 4.91
N MET A 156 -14.47 6.33 5.35
CA MET A 156 -13.24 7.11 5.39
C MET A 156 -12.67 7.40 3.99
N ALA A 157 -12.75 6.43 3.07
CA ALA A 157 -12.38 6.65 1.68
C ALA A 157 -13.28 7.72 1.03
N GLU A 158 -14.59 7.65 1.24
CA GLU A 158 -15.56 8.65 0.77
C GLU A 158 -15.27 10.04 1.36
N ALA A 159 -14.93 10.14 2.64
CA ALA A 159 -14.54 11.41 3.25
C ALA A 159 -13.26 12.02 2.63
N CYS A 160 -12.38 11.18 2.07
CA CYS A 160 -11.20 11.59 1.32
C CYS A 160 -11.44 11.68 -0.20
N SER A 161 -12.68 11.56 -0.67
CA SER A 161 -13.03 11.47 -2.10
C SER A 161 -12.32 10.35 -2.87
N MET A 162 -11.87 9.31 -2.17
CA MET A 162 -11.07 8.22 -2.71
C MET A 162 -11.97 7.07 -3.20
N PRO A 163 -11.86 6.62 -4.46
CA PRO A 163 -12.44 5.36 -4.91
C PRO A 163 -12.11 4.19 -3.97
N PHE A 164 -13.11 3.37 -3.66
CA PHE A 164 -12.98 2.27 -2.71
C PHE A 164 -13.38 0.93 -3.33
N CYS A 165 -12.54 -0.08 -3.18
CA CYS A 165 -12.88 -1.46 -3.53
C CYS A 165 -12.57 -2.40 -2.37
N PHE A 166 -13.32 -3.49 -2.30
CA PHE A 166 -13.28 -4.40 -1.17
C PHE A 166 -13.35 -5.86 -1.60
N HIS A 167 -12.52 -6.69 -0.99
CA HIS A 167 -12.64 -8.14 -0.99
C HIS A 167 -12.57 -8.66 0.45
N ALA A 168 -13.49 -9.55 0.82
CA ALA A 168 -13.48 -10.16 2.15
C ALA A 168 -12.50 -11.33 2.20
N LEU A 169 -11.67 -11.41 3.24
CA LEU A 169 -10.95 -12.63 3.60
C LEU A 169 -11.84 -13.44 4.55
N TYR A 170 -12.72 -14.26 3.96
CA TYR A 170 -13.71 -15.14 4.62
C TYR A 170 -14.85 -14.43 5.38
#